data_AF-W7W2R0-F1
#
_entry.id   AF-W7W2R0-F1
#
_cell.length_a   1.000
_cell.length_b   1.000
_cell.length_c   1.000
_cell.angle_alpha   90.00
_cell.angle_beta   90.00
_cell.angle_gamma   90.00
#
_symmetry.space_group_name_H-M   'P 1'
#
loop_
_entity.id
_entity.type
_entity.pdbx_description
1 polymer ?
#
loop_
_entity_poly.entity_id
_entity_poly.type
_entity_poly.pdbx_seq_one_letter_code
_entity_poly.pdbx_strand_id
1 'polypeptide(L)'
;MFFIAALLTSVGAVSPAAVAIIAPIALGFAAKYGINPLMMGLMVVHGAQGGGFSPISIYGGITNKIVAKAGLPLSEMTTMLASLGVNLTVSLLLFFMFGGMKLLRQKADASGEVPAVRRTAHGQGGAQVYGDAEAEALTEEHRTAIRDDDSLMNAAPVASADTGSRAYQLATVAGLIGLAVLTLFFKQDIGFVSISIGLLLTLMAPNLQKRALGQVSWPEIMLIVGVSTFVGVMDKMGTIDFVGHSVAGLTSPLMAALLLCFVGAVVSAFASSTAVLGSLIPLAVPFLQGDAGVSAIGFIAAMAVSSTIVDVSPFSTNGALVLANAKGIDRDVFFRQLLVYGAIVTLVAPVVVWLLFVVL
;
A
#
# COMPACT_ATOMS: atom_id res chain seq x y z
N MET A 1 -10.55 -11.45 -6.26
CA MET A 1 -9.42 -10.53 -6.48
C MET A 1 -9.12 -9.69 -5.25
N PHE A 2 -10.08 -8.93 -4.72
CA PHE A 2 -9.93 -8.16 -3.46
C PHE A 2 -9.22 -8.95 -2.34
N PHE A 3 -9.80 -10.08 -1.90
CA PHE A 3 -9.23 -10.86 -0.79
C PHE A 3 -7.85 -11.44 -1.09
N ILE A 4 -7.54 -11.73 -2.35
CA ILE A 4 -6.21 -12.25 -2.73
C ILE A 4 -5.17 -11.15 -2.58
N ALA A 5 -5.46 -9.96 -3.10
CA ALA A 5 -4.58 -8.80 -2.97
C ALA A 5 -4.44 -8.37 -1.50
N ALA A 6 -5.55 -8.34 -0.75
CA ALA A 6 -5.56 -8.02 0.68
C ALA A 6 -4.75 -9.01 1.51
N LEU A 7 -4.86 -10.31 1.21
CA LEU A 7 -4.08 -11.32 1.92
C LEU A 7 -2.58 -11.12 1.66
N LEU A 8 -2.18 -10.90 0.41
CA LEU A 8 -0.79 -10.68 0.03
C LEU A 8 -0.18 -9.46 0.75
N THR A 9 -0.88 -8.32 0.77
CA THR A 9 -0.37 -7.13 1.45
C THR A 9 -0.42 -7.25 2.97
N SER A 10 -1.40 -7.98 3.52
CA SER A 10 -1.53 -8.18 4.97
C SER A 10 -0.37 -8.96 5.59
N VAL A 11 0.28 -9.83 4.82
CA VAL A 11 1.44 -10.62 5.26
C VAL A 11 2.78 -9.91 5.01
N GLY A 12 2.75 -8.67 4.51
CA GLY A 12 3.94 -7.84 4.34
C GLY A 12 4.42 -7.64 2.91
N ALA A 13 3.67 -8.07 1.89
CA ALA A 13 3.98 -7.65 0.53
C ALA A 13 3.72 -6.15 0.36
N VAL A 14 4.62 -5.43 -0.32
CA VAL A 14 4.35 -4.06 -0.77
C VAL A 14 3.12 -4.04 -1.68
N SER A 15 2.27 -3.02 -1.52
CA SER A 15 1.01 -2.92 -2.29
C SER A 15 1.26 -2.96 -3.80
N PRO A 16 2.24 -2.22 -4.35
CA PRO A 16 2.61 -2.34 -5.76
C PRO A 16 2.97 -3.74 -6.22
N ALA A 17 3.67 -4.56 -5.41
CA ALA A 17 4.03 -5.93 -5.78
C ALA A 17 2.79 -6.80 -5.89
N ALA A 18 1.89 -6.71 -4.91
CA ALA A 18 0.63 -7.43 -4.93
C ALA A 18 -0.20 -7.05 -6.17
N VAL A 19 -0.27 -5.75 -6.50
CA VAL A 19 -0.97 -5.26 -7.70
C VAL A 19 -0.29 -5.75 -8.98
N ALA A 20 1.04 -5.69 -9.08
CA ALA A 20 1.78 -6.16 -10.25
C ALA A 20 1.59 -7.67 -10.52
N ILE A 21 1.47 -8.48 -9.46
CA ILE A 21 1.21 -9.92 -9.56
C ILE A 21 -0.24 -10.19 -9.97
N ILE A 22 -1.19 -9.50 -9.35
CA ILE A 22 -2.62 -9.84 -9.47
C ILE A 22 -3.30 -9.13 -10.66
N ALA A 23 -2.93 -7.89 -11.00
CA ALA A 23 -3.59 -7.10 -12.05
C ALA A 23 -3.57 -7.76 -13.45
N PRO A 24 -2.46 -8.34 -13.95
CA PRO A 24 -2.44 -8.99 -15.26
C PRO A 24 -3.37 -10.20 -15.33
N ILE A 25 -3.47 -10.95 -14.22
CA ILE A 25 -4.35 -12.10 -14.06
C ILE A 25 -5.80 -11.60 -14.05
N ALA A 26 -6.10 -10.68 -13.13
CA ALA A 26 -7.44 -10.14 -12.93
C ALA A 26 -8.01 -9.52 -14.21
N LEU A 27 -7.25 -8.68 -14.92
CA LEU A 27 -7.67 -8.05 -16.17
C LEU A 27 -7.71 -9.03 -17.35
N GLY A 28 -6.88 -10.08 -17.33
CA GLY A 28 -7.00 -11.20 -18.26
C GLY A 28 -8.30 -11.99 -18.08
N PHE A 29 -8.66 -12.29 -16.83
CA PHE A 29 -9.96 -12.86 -16.48
C PHE A 29 -11.10 -11.93 -16.90
N ALA A 30 -10.97 -10.63 -16.67
CA ALA A 30 -11.99 -9.68 -17.04
C ALA A 30 -12.25 -9.67 -18.56
N ALA A 31 -11.19 -9.65 -19.36
CA ALA A 31 -11.29 -9.72 -20.81
C ALA A 31 -11.89 -11.05 -21.31
N LYS A 32 -11.49 -12.19 -20.72
CA LYS A 32 -11.97 -13.52 -21.12
C LYS A 32 -13.46 -13.73 -20.80
N TYR A 33 -13.91 -13.26 -19.64
CA TYR A 33 -15.27 -13.51 -19.14
C TYR A 33 -16.22 -12.32 -19.30
N GLY A 34 -15.82 -11.28 -20.04
CA GLY A 34 -16.66 -10.10 -20.28
C GLY A 34 -16.99 -9.32 -19.00
N ILE A 35 -16.10 -9.35 -18.00
CA ILE A 35 -16.26 -8.58 -16.76
C ILE A 35 -15.74 -7.17 -16.99
N ASN A 36 -16.37 -6.17 -16.37
CA ASN A 36 -15.91 -4.79 -16.44
C ASN A 36 -14.43 -4.66 -15.97
N PRO A 37 -13.49 -4.24 -16.84
CA PRO A 37 -12.07 -4.14 -16.48
C PRO A 37 -11.78 -3.14 -15.36
N LEU A 38 -12.55 -2.04 -15.28
CA LEU A 38 -12.41 -1.02 -14.23
C LEU A 38 -12.77 -1.60 -12.87
N MET A 39 -13.92 -2.26 -12.78
CA MET A 39 -14.32 -2.95 -11.54
C MET A 39 -13.23 -3.93 -11.10
N MET A 40 -12.76 -4.77 -12.03
CA MET A 40 -11.78 -5.79 -11.70
C MET A 40 -10.43 -5.20 -11.27
N GLY A 41 -9.95 -4.16 -11.96
CA GLY A 41 -8.74 -3.45 -11.59
C GLY A 41 -8.84 -2.78 -10.22
N LEU A 42 -9.94 -2.08 -9.95
CA LEU A 42 -10.19 -1.43 -8.66
C LEU A 42 -10.35 -2.43 -7.51
N MET A 43 -10.92 -3.62 -7.75
CA MET A 43 -10.94 -4.69 -6.75
C MET A 43 -9.52 -5.10 -6.32
N VAL A 44 -8.55 -5.10 -7.24
CA VAL A 44 -7.16 -5.46 -6.92
C VAL A 44 -6.53 -4.38 -6.07
N VAL A 45 -6.68 -3.11 -6.45
CA VAL A 45 -6.07 -1.97 -5.74
C VAL A 45 -6.66 -1.80 -4.34
N HIS A 46 -7.99 -1.77 -4.21
CA HIS A 46 -8.63 -1.69 -2.88
C HIS A 46 -8.34 -2.91 -2.01
N GLY A 47 -8.18 -4.09 -2.61
CA GLY A 47 -7.71 -5.27 -1.89
C GLY A 47 -6.32 -5.03 -1.31
N ALA A 48 -5.38 -4.62 -2.14
CA ALA A 48 -4.00 -4.35 -1.73
C ALA A 48 -3.93 -3.29 -0.60
N GLN A 49 -4.66 -2.18 -0.73
CA GLN A 49 -4.78 -1.14 0.30
C GLN A 49 -5.44 -1.65 1.59
N GLY A 50 -6.52 -2.43 1.46
CA GLY A 50 -7.28 -2.96 2.60
C GLY A 50 -6.47 -3.88 3.50
N GLY A 51 -5.52 -4.64 2.93
CA GLY A 51 -4.57 -5.46 3.70
C GLY A 51 -3.35 -4.70 4.21
N GLY A 52 -3.05 -3.53 3.64
CA GLY A 52 -1.77 -2.82 3.83
C GLY A 52 -1.55 -2.19 5.21
N PHE A 53 -2.54 -2.23 6.11
CA PHE A 53 -2.45 -1.76 7.51
C PHE A 53 -2.48 -2.88 8.55
N SER A 54 -2.29 -4.12 8.13
CA SER A 54 -1.98 -5.21 9.07
C SER A 54 -0.77 -4.82 9.94
N PRO A 55 -0.73 -5.17 11.23
CA PRO A 55 0.39 -4.84 12.13
C PRO A 55 1.79 -5.21 11.60
N ILE A 56 1.87 -6.25 10.78
CA ILE A 56 3.13 -6.75 10.20
C ILE A 56 3.38 -6.26 8.76
N SER A 57 2.44 -5.53 8.18
CA SER A 57 2.58 -4.94 6.85
C SER A 57 3.35 -3.62 6.90
N ILE A 58 3.74 -3.09 5.75
CA ILE A 58 4.60 -1.91 5.67
C ILE A 58 3.87 -0.64 6.15
N TYR A 59 2.65 -0.35 5.66
CA TYR A 59 1.93 0.85 6.14
C TYR A 59 1.57 0.71 7.62
N GLY A 60 1.14 -0.47 8.07
CA GLY A 60 0.87 -0.76 9.48
C GLY A 60 2.11 -0.55 10.35
N GLY A 61 3.23 -1.18 10.01
CA GLY A 61 4.48 -1.08 10.76
C GLY A 61 5.06 0.34 10.83
N ILE A 62 5.00 1.10 9.73
CA ILE A 62 5.42 2.51 9.70
C ILE A 62 4.51 3.34 10.61
N THR A 63 3.20 3.23 10.43
CA THR A 63 2.19 3.96 11.21
C THR A 63 2.36 3.68 12.70
N ASN A 64 2.42 2.41 13.08
CA ASN A 64 2.51 1.98 14.47
C ASN A 64 3.78 2.51 15.14
N LYS A 65 4.94 2.42 14.47
CA LYS A 65 6.21 2.93 15.00
C LYS A 65 6.19 4.45 15.19
N ILE A 66 5.63 5.17 14.25
CA ILE A 66 5.57 6.63 14.31
C ILE A 66 4.66 7.06 15.46
N VAL A 67 3.47 6.49 15.56
CA VAL A 67 2.50 6.79 16.63
C VAL A 67 3.09 6.44 18.00
N ALA A 68 3.71 5.26 18.13
CA ALA A 68 4.37 4.85 19.37
C ALA A 68 5.52 5.79 19.77
N LYS A 69 6.35 6.21 18.81
CA LYS A 69 7.46 7.14 19.04
C LYS A 69 6.98 8.53 19.45
N ALA A 70 5.82 8.95 18.94
CA ALA A 70 5.18 10.20 19.32
C ALA A 70 4.47 10.15 20.68
N GLY A 71 4.43 8.99 21.35
CA GLY A 71 3.73 8.81 22.61
C GLY A 71 2.20 8.91 22.49
N LEU A 72 1.65 8.74 21.29
CA LEU A 72 0.21 8.79 21.04
C LEU A 72 -0.46 7.44 21.35
N PRO A 73 -1.74 7.42 21.76
CA PRO A 73 -2.52 6.19 21.89
C PRO A 73 -2.54 5.40 20.58
N LEU A 74 -2.14 4.12 20.64
CA LEU A 74 -2.03 3.24 19.48
C LEU A 74 -3.04 2.09 19.56
N SER A 75 -3.79 1.87 18.48
CA SER A 75 -4.56 0.64 18.26
C SER A 75 -4.35 0.14 16.84
N GLU A 76 -3.41 -0.80 16.69
CA GLU A 76 -3.02 -1.38 15.41
C GLU A 76 -4.21 -2.08 14.73
N MET A 77 -5.02 -2.78 15.53
CA MET A 77 -6.21 -3.49 15.06
C MET A 77 -7.30 -2.53 14.57
N THR A 78 -7.47 -1.37 15.21
CA THR A 78 -8.44 -0.37 14.75
C THR A 78 -8.02 0.18 13.39
N THR A 79 -6.76 0.54 13.20
CA THR A 79 -6.25 1.04 11.91
C THR A 79 -6.38 -0.02 10.81
N MET A 80 -6.04 -1.28 11.13
CA MET A 80 -6.21 -2.41 10.20
C MET A 80 -7.67 -2.61 9.80
N LEU A 81 -8.58 -2.69 10.78
CA LEU A 81 -10.00 -2.91 10.53
C LEU A 81 -10.67 -1.73 9.84
N ALA A 82 -10.23 -0.49 10.12
CA ALA A 82 -10.68 0.70 9.42
C ALA A 82 -10.30 0.64 7.93
N SER A 83 -9.03 0.34 7.62
CA SER A 83 -8.58 0.20 6.23
C SER A 83 -9.30 -0.93 5.51
N LEU A 84 -9.33 -2.13 6.10
CA LEU A 84 -10.00 -3.28 5.50
C LEU A 84 -11.49 -3.02 5.30
N GLY A 85 -12.16 -2.47 6.31
CA GLY A 85 -13.59 -2.20 6.31
C GLY A 85 -14.00 -1.16 5.28
N VAL A 86 -13.30 -0.02 5.21
CA VAL A 86 -13.60 1.03 4.23
C VAL A 86 -13.30 0.54 2.82
N ASN A 87 -12.14 -0.07 2.58
CA ASN A 87 -11.79 -0.60 1.25
C ASN A 87 -12.73 -1.71 0.80
N LEU A 88 -13.15 -2.61 1.69
CA LEU A 88 -14.14 -3.63 1.40
C LEU A 88 -15.50 -3.01 1.07
N THR A 89 -15.92 -2.00 1.83
CA THR A 89 -17.19 -1.30 1.60
C THR A 89 -17.20 -0.62 0.23
N VAL A 90 -16.15 0.14 -0.10
CA VAL A 90 -15.99 0.76 -1.42
C VAL A 90 -15.95 -0.30 -2.52
N SER A 91 -15.24 -1.41 -2.29
CA SER A 91 -15.19 -2.52 -3.25
C SER A 91 -16.56 -3.15 -3.49
N LEU A 92 -17.35 -3.36 -2.45
CA LEU A 92 -18.72 -3.86 -2.57
C LEU A 92 -19.60 -2.89 -3.36
N LEU A 93 -19.51 -1.58 -3.08
CA LEU A 93 -20.24 -0.56 -3.83
C LEU A 93 -19.89 -0.58 -5.32
N LEU A 94 -18.59 -0.63 -5.65
CA LEU A 94 -18.11 -0.76 -7.03
C LEU A 94 -18.60 -2.06 -7.67
N PHE A 95 -18.57 -3.17 -6.93
CA PHE A 95 -19.03 -4.47 -7.42
C PHE A 95 -20.51 -4.41 -7.82
N PHE A 96 -21.38 -3.82 -6.99
CA PHE A 96 -22.79 -3.67 -7.35
C PHE A 96 -23.00 -2.65 -8.48
N MET A 97 -22.26 -1.53 -8.48
CA MET A 97 -22.39 -0.47 -9.49
C MET A 97 -21.97 -0.93 -10.90
N PHE A 98 -20.92 -1.74 -11.00
CA PHE A 98 -20.37 -2.21 -12.28
C PHE A 98 -20.84 -3.61 -12.70
N GLY A 99 -21.93 -4.11 -12.12
CA GLY A 99 -22.65 -5.27 -12.64
C GLY A 99 -22.28 -6.62 -12.02
N GLY A 100 -21.67 -6.66 -10.84
CA GLY A 100 -21.36 -7.87 -10.09
C GLY A 100 -22.58 -8.77 -9.79
N MET A 101 -23.77 -8.19 -9.68
CA MET A 101 -25.02 -8.95 -9.54
C MET A 101 -25.37 -9.78 -10.78
N LYS A 102 -24.96 -9.33 -11.97
CA LYS A 102 -25.12 -10.10 -13.21
C LYS A 102 -24.17 -11.30 -13.23
N LEU A 103 -22.96 -11.15 -12.69
CA LEU A 103 -21.98 -12.23 -12.57
C LEU A 103 -22.45 -13.33 -11.62
N LEU A 104 -23.05 -12.96 -10.49
CA LEU A 104 -23.62 -13.92 -9.53
C LEU A 104 -24.76 -14.78 -10.11
N ARG A 105 -25.42 -14.29 -11.17
CA ARG A 105 -26.52 -14.98 -11.85
C ARG A 105 -26.06 -15.79 -13.07
N GLN A 106 -24.82 -15.61 -13.53
CA GLN A 106 -24.25 -16.43 -14.59
C GLN A 106 -23.80 -17.77 -14.02
N LYS A 107 -24.31 -18.87 -14.59
CA LYS A 107 -23.78 -20.22 -14.30
C LYS A 107 -22.36 -20.29 -14.86
N ALA A 108 -21.39 -20.62 -14.02
CA ALA A 108 -20.02 -20.82 -14.43
C ALA A 108 -19.92 -22.07 -15.33
N ASP A 109 -19.67 -21.89 -16.62
CA ASP A 109 -19.18 -22.99 -17.46
C ASP A 109 -17.74 -23.29 -17.04
N ALA A 110 -17.60 -24.33 -16.23
CA ALA A 110 -16.34 -24.76 -15.63
C ALA A 110 -15.48 -25.54 -16.64
N SER A 111 -15.04 -24.90 -17.72
CA SER A 111 -13.87 -25.39 -18.47
C SER A 111 -12.63 -24.92 -17.72
N GLY A 112 -12.06 -25.79 -16.87
CA GLY A 112 -10.97 -25.55 -15.92
C GLY A 112 -9.60 -25.20 -16.49
N GLU A 113 -9.53 -24.48 -17.61
CA GLU A 113 -8.26 -23.98 -18.16
C GLU A 113 -7.82 -22.73 -17.41
N VAL A 114 -6.84 -22.90 -16.52
CA VAL A 114 -6.07 -21.81 -15.91
C VAL A 114 -5.25 -21.14 -17.02
N PRO A 115 -5.35 -19.81 -17.21
CA PRO A 115 -4.65 -19.14 -18.30
C PRO A 115 -3.13 -19.25 -18.14
N ALA A 116 -2.44 -19.59 -19.23
CA ALA A 116 -0.99 -19.50 -19.30
C ALA A 116 -0.57 -18.03 -19.14
N VAL A 117 0.24 -17.75 -18.11
CA VAL A 117 0.80 -16.43 -17.84
C VAL A 117 1.82 -16.11 -18.95
N ARG A 118 1.38 -15.41 -20.00
CA ARG A 118 2.33 -14.81 -20.94
C ARG A 118 2.93 -13.58 -20.29
N ARG A 119 4.18 -13.68 -19.82
CA ARG A 119 4.97 -12.51 -19.43
C ARG A 119 5.00 -11.54 -20.61
N THR A 120 4.28 -10.43 -20.46
CA THR A 120 4.35 -9.31 -21.38
C THR A 120 4.71 -8.11 -20.52
N ALA A 121 6.02 -7.88 -20.39
CA ALA A 121 6.54 -6.63 -19.88
C ALA A 121 6.83 -5.75 -21.10
N HIS A 122 6.21 -4.58 -21.15
CA HIS A 122 6.81 -3.30 -21.49
C HIS A 122 5.89 -2.25 -20.85
N GLY A 123 6.19 -1.89 -19.61
CA GLY A 123 5.67 -0.65 -19.05
C GLY A 123 6.34 0.49 -19.80
N GLN A 124 5.56 1.39 -20.41
CA GLN A 124 6.11 2.65 -20.89
C GLN A 124 6.61 3.42 -19.66
N GLY A 125 7.92 3.42 -19.45
CA GLY A 125 8.61 4.31 -18.54
C GLY A 125 8.59 5.72 -19.11
N GLY A 126 7.47 6.43 -18.95
CA GLY A 126 7.52 7.88 -18.87
C GLY A 126 8.20 8.27 -17.55
N ALA A 127 8.93 9.37 -17.54
CA ALA A 127 9.54 9.88 -16.32
C ALA A 127 8.45 10.25 -15.31
N GLN A 128 8.12 9.33 -14.39
CA GLN A 128 7.64 9.71 -13.07
C GLN A 128 8.83 10.41 -12.41
N VAL A 129 8.79 11.75 -12.39
CA VAL A 129 9.82 12.60 -11.80
C VAL A 129 9.89 12.44 -10.27
N TYR A 130 8.91 11.76 -9.67
CA TYR A 130 8.96 11.24 -8.30
C TYR A 130 8.73 9.72 -8.34
N GLY A 131 9.80 8.93 -8.22
CA GLY A 131 9.67 7.51 -7.89
C GLY A 131 9.31 7.38 -6.41
N ASP A 132 8.22 6.70 -6.09
CA ASP A 132 8.07 6.16 -4.74
C ASP A 132 9.03 4.97 -4.58
N ALA A 133 9.61 4.75 -3.40
CA ALA A 133 10.60 3.69 -3.28
C ALA A 133 9.97 2.30 -3.45
N GLU A 134 8.64 2.19 -3.31
CA GLU A 134 7.88 0.98 -3.62
C GLU A 134 7.95 0.64 -5.11
N ALA A 135 7.87 1.61 -6.03
CA ALA A 135 8.08 1.39 -7.46
C ALA A 135 9.55 1.17 -7.83
N GLU A 136 10.50 1.86 -7.16
CA GLU A 136 11.94 1.65 -7.41
C GLU A 136 12.39 0.25 -6.99
N ALA A 137 11.97 -0.23 -5.80
CA ALA A 137 12.23 -1.58 -5.33
C ALA A 137 11.72 -2.63 -6.33
N LEU A 138 10.49 -2.46 -6.83
CA LEU A 138 9.94 -3.32 -7.89
C LEU A 138 10.71 -3.24 -9.20
N THR A 139 11.15 -2.05 -9.60
CA THR A 139 11.92 -1.85 -10.83
C THR A 139 13.28 -2.54 -10.75
N GLU A 140 13.94 -2.50 -9.60
CA GLU A 140 15.17 -3.24 -9.33
C GLU A 140 14.92 -4.76 -9.32
N GLU A 141 13.80 -5.21 -8.77
CA GLU A 141 13.39 -6.62 -8.83
C GLU A 141 13.27 -7.08 -10.29
N HIS A 142 12.63 -6.26 -11.13
CA HIS A 142 12.44 -6.56 -12.54
C HIS A 142 13.75 -6.56 -13.33
N ARG A 143 14.62 -5.57 -13.09
CA ARG A 143 15.95 -5.45 -13.72
C ARG A 143 16.90 -6.58 -13.33
N THR A 144 16.81 -7.07 -12.10
CA THR A 144 17.64 -8.20 -11.65
C THR A 144 17.08 -9.56 -12.04
N ALA A 145 15.76 -9.66 -12.26
CA ALA A 145 15.10 -10.87 -12.77
C ALA A 145 15.23 -11.03 -14.30
N ILE A 146 15.37 -9.94 -15.05
CA ILE A 146 15.66 -9.94 -16.48
C ILE A 146 17.15 -9.66 -16.68
N ARG A 147 17.97 -10.69 -16.80
CA ARG A 147 19.24 -10.55 -17.54
C ARG A 147 18.86 -10.14 -18.97
N ASP A 148 19.43 -9.04 -19.47
CA ASP A 148 19.25 -8.54 -20.83
C ASP A 148 19.29 -9.68 -21.87
N ASP A 149 18.14 -10.01 -22.44
CA ASP A 149 18.02 -10.89 -23.61
C ASP A 149 18.56 -10.22 -24.89
N ASP A 150 18.93 -8.93 -24.83
CA ASP A 150 19.43 -8.13 -25.96
C ASP A 150 20.97 -8.08 -26.06
N SER A 151 21.68 -8.80 -25.19
CA SER A 151 23.12 -8.99 -25.34
C SER A 151 23.38 -10.15 -26.31
N LEU A 152 23.82 -9.83 -27.53
CA LEU A 152 24.20 -10.76 -28.62
C LEU A 152 25.30 -11.78 -28.28
N MET A 153 25.70 -11.92 -27.01
CA MET A 153 26.90 -12.64 -26.60
C MET A 153 26.69 -13.85 -25.68
N ASN A 154 25.48 -14.41 -25.51
CA ASN A 154 25.35 -15.74 -24.88
C ASN A 154 24.04 -16.46 -25.25
N ALA A 155 24.05 -17.20 -26.37
CA ALA A 155 23.07 -18.25 -26.61
C ALA A 155 23.36 -19.46 -25.69
N ALA A 156 22.96 -19.36 -24.42
CA ALA A 156 22.86 -20.50 -23.52
C ALA A 156 21.38 -20.85 -23.33
N PRO A 157 21.00 -22.14 -23.26
CA PRO A 157 19.61 -22.54 -23.17
C PRO A 157 18.96 -21.91 -21.94
N VAL A 158 17.71 -21.45 -22.10
CA VAL A 158 16.85 -20.90 -21.06
C VAL A 158 16.73 -21.91 -19.92
N ALA A 159 17.60 -21.80 -18.92
CA ALA A 159 17.38 -22.41 -17.62
C ALA A 159 16.25 -21.63 -16.96
N SER A 160 15.15 -22.32 -16.70
CA SER A 160 14.01 -21.87 -15.91
C SER A 160 14.45 -20.95 -14.78
N ALA A 161 13.76 -19.80 -14.63
CA ALA A 161 13.87 -18.96 -13.44
C ALA A 161 13.95 -19.86 -12.21
N ASP A 162 15.10 -19.86 -11.54
CA ASP A 162 15.38 -20.74 -10.41
C ASP A 162 14.39 -20.36 -9.31
N THR A 163 13.25 -21.05 -9.27
CA THR A 163 12.34 -21.04 -8.14
C THR A 163 13.20 -21.51 -6.98
N GLY A 164 13.63 -20.57 -6.12
CA GLY A 164 14.48 -20.87 -4.97
C GLY A 164 13.97 -22.13 -4.29
N SER A 165 14.90 -23.00 -3.88
CA SER A 165 14.61 -24.36 -3.42
C SER A 165 13.34 -24.40 -2.56
N ARG A 166 12.51 -25.45 -2.68
CA ARG A 166 11.31 -25.60 -1.84
C ARG A 166 11.60 -25.33 -0.36
N ALA A 167 12.80 -25.68 0.11
CA ALA A 167 13.27 -25.40 1.45
C ALA A 167 13.40 -23.89 1.75
N TYR A 168 13.93 -23.10 0.83
CA TYR A 168 13.99 -21.64 0.96
C TYR A 168 12.58 -21.03 1.03
N GLN A 169 11.66 -21.44 0.15
CA GLN A 169 10.27 -20.96 0.18
C GLN A 169 9.58 -21.30 1.51
N LEU A 170 9.75 -22.54 2.00
CA LEU A 170 9.20 -22.96 3.28
C LEU A 170 9.80 -22.14 4.44
N ALA A 171 11.11 -21.87 4.39
CA ALA A 171 11.79 -21.04 5.36
C ALA A 171 11.30 -19.58 5.32
N THR A 172 11.04 -19.02 4.13
CA THR A 172 10.45 -17.67 4.00
C THR A 172 9.05 -17.62 4.61
N VAL A 173 8.19 -18.60 4.30
CA VAL A 173 6.83 -18.68 4.88
C VAL A 173 6.90 -18.84 6.39
N ALA A 174 7.76 -19.74 6.89
CA ALA A 174 7.99 -19.91 8.32
C ALA A 174 8.53 -18.64 8.96
N GLY A 175 9.40 -17.90 8.27
CA GLY A 175 9.89 -16.58 8.68
C GLY A 175 8.76 -15.56 8.79
N LEU A 176 7.87 -15.45 7.80
CA LEU A 176 6.72 -14.54 7.87
C LEU A 176 5.77 -14.89 9.03
N ILE A 177 5.50 -16.19 9.25
CA ILE A 177 4.71 -16.65 10.40
C ILE A 177 5.43 -16.32 11.71
N GLY A 178 6.74 -16.55 11.78
CA GLY A 178 7.58 -16.24 12.94
C GLY A 178 7.58 -14.75 13.26
N LEU A 179 7.71 -13.89 12.24
CA LEU A 179 7.59 -12.44 12.35
C LEU A 179 6.23 -12.08 12.97
N ALA A 180 5.14 -12.62 12.45
CA ALA A 180 3.79 -12.38 12.96
C ALA A 180 3.64 -12.78 14.43
N VAL A 181 4.07 -13.99 14.79
CA VAL A 181 3.96 -14.49 16.16
C VAL A 181 4.84 -13.68 17.12
N LEU A 182 6.09 -13.41 16.75
CA LEU A 182 7.02 -12.66 17.61
C LEU A 182 6.59 -11.22 17.83
N THR A 183 6.07 -10.56 16.79
CA THR A 183 5.65 -9.15 16.88
C THR A 183 4.29 -9.00 17.56
N LEU A 184 3.31 -9.82 17.20
CA LEU A 184 1.94 -9.68 17.71
C LEU A 184 1.75 -10.29 19.11
N PHE A 185 2.27 -11.50 19.33
CA PHE A 185 2.06 -12.22 20.58
C PHE A 185 3.13 -11.91 21.61
N PHE A 186 4.40 -11.96 21.18
CA PHE A 186 5.54 -11.70 22.07
C PHE A 186 5.91 -10.21 22.17
N LYS A 187 5.30 -9.34 21.35
CA LYS A 187 5.53 -7.88 21.35
C LYS A 187 6.99 -7.46 21.10
N GLN A 188 7.71 -8.26 20.34
CA GLN A 188 9.10 -7.96 19.97
C GLN A 188 9.19 -6.89 18.89
N ASP A 189 10.28 -6.10 18.92
CA ASP A 189 10.53 -5.06 17.93
C ASP A 189 10.57 -5.66 16.52
N ILE A 190 9.65 -5.19 15.68
CA ILE A 190 9.49 -5.70 14.32
C ILE A 190 10.73 -5.49 13.46
N GLY A 191 11.51 -4.42 13.69
CA GLY A 191 12.75 -4.16 12.96
C GLY A 191 13.84 -5.17 13.30
N PHE A 192 14.04 -5.44 14.59
CA PHE A 192 14.98 -6.45 15.06
C PHE A 192 14.61 -7.85 14.55
N VAL A 193 13.33 -8.22 14.66
CA VAL A 193 12.85 -9.52 14.18
C VAL A 193 12.98 -9.63 12.66
N SER A 194 12.62 -8.59 11.89
CA SER A 194 12.73 -8.61 10.42
C SER A 194 14.17 -8.73 9.94
N ILE A 195 15.11 -7.99 10.56
CA ILE A 195 16.54 -8.08 10.21
C ILE A 195 17.10 -9.46 10.57
N SER A 196 16.72 -10.02 11.71
CA SER A 196 17.19 -11.35 12.14
C SER A 196 16.72 -12.46 11.19
N ILE A 197 15.44 -12.44 10.80
CA ILE A 197 14.88 -13.39 9.83
C ILE A 197 15.52 -13.19 8.46
N GLY A 198 15.67 -11.94 8.02
CA GLY A 198 16.35 -11.60 6.77
C GLY A 198 17.79 -12.10 6.74
N LEU A 199 18.52 -11.99 7.84
CA LEU A 199 19.88 -12.52 7.98
C LEU A 199 19.90 -14.04 7.85
N LEU A 200 19.02 -14.76 8.55
CA LEU A 200 18.91 -16.22 8.45
C LEU A 200 18.60 -16.69 7.02
N LEU A 201 17.63 -16.04 6.35
CA LEU A 201 17.29 -16.34 4.96
C LEU A 201 18.45 -16.04 4.00
N THR A 202 19.17 -14.94 4.24
CA THR A 202 20.36 -14.57 3.45
C THR A 202 21.48 -15.60 3.60
N LEU A 203 21.69 -16.16 4.80
CA LEU A 203 22.66 -17.23 5.04
C LEU A 203 22.29 -18.52 4.30
N MET A 204 20.99 -18.84 4.15
CA MET A 204 20.52 -20.01 3.42
C MET A 204 20.65 -19.86 1.89
N ALA A 205 20.55 -18.63 1.37
CA ALA A 205 20.68 -18.34 -0.05
C ALA A 205 21.47 -17.04 -0.30
N PRO A 206 22.81 -17.07 -0.18
CA PRO A 206 23.66 -15.87 -0.30
C PRO A 206 23.53 -15.18 -1.67
N ASN A 207 23.24 -15.94 -2.71
CA ASN A 207 23.07 -15.44 -4.08
C ASN A 207 21.87 -14.48 -4.21
N LEU A 208 20.91 -14.52 -3.29
CA LEU A 208 19.74 -13.64 -3.28
C LEU A 208 19.95 -12.34 -2.47
N GLN A 209 21.10 -12.18 -1.80
CA GLN A 209 21.37 -11.06 -0.88
C GLN A 209 21.31 -9.69 -1.57
N LYS A 210 21.95 -9.55 -2.74
CA LYS A 210 21.98 -8.27 -3.47
C LYS A 210 20.57 -7.81 -3.83
N ARG A 211 19.73 -8.75 -4.26
CA ARG A 211 18.32 -8.49 -4.57
C ARG A 211 17.54 -8.08 -3.32
N ALA A 212 17.72 -8.80 -2.20
CA ALA A 212 17.03 -8.48 -0.95
C ALA A 212 17.40 -7.10 -0.39
N LEU A 213 18.66 -6.68 -0.51
CA LEU A 213 19.12 -5.36 -0.07
C LEU A 213 18.59 -4.21 -0.95
N GLY A 214 18.42 -4.44 -2.25
CA GLY A 214 17.80 -3.49 -3.17
C GLY A 214 16.31 -3.25 -2.90
N GLN A 215 15.62 -4.22 -2.28
CA GLN A 215 14.22 -4.07 -1.88
C GLN A 215 14.03 -3.22 -0.61
N VAL A 216 15.10 -2.76 0.05
CA VAL A 216 14.99 -1.91 1.23
C VAL A 216 14.63 -0.49 0.80
N SER A 217 13.56 0.04 1.38
CA SER A 217 13.00 1.35 1.10
C SER A 217 13.83 2.47 1.77
N TRP A 218 15.05 2.70 1.28
CA TRP A 218 16.00 3.68 1.83
C TRP A 218 15.45 5.11 1.91
N PRO A 219 14.73 5.64 0.90
CA PRO A 219 14.14 6.96 0.95
C PRO A 219 13.15 7.14 2.12
N GLU A 220 12.32 6.13 2.41
CA GLU A 220 11.35 6.13 3.51
C GLU A 220 12.05 6.12 4.86
N ILE A 221 13.11 5.33 4.99
CA ILE A 221 13.93 5.32 6.21
C ILE A 221 14.50 6.71 6.45
N MET A 222 15.12 7.32 5.42
CA MET A 222 15.68 8.67 5.51
C MET A 222 14.61 9.72 5.81
N LEU A 223 13.42 9.61 5.21
CA LEU A 223 12.31 10.51 5.46
C LEU A 223 11.81 10.40 6.90
N ILE A 224 11.54 9.19 7.39
CA ILE A 224 11.05 8.97 8.76
C ILE A 224 12.09 9.47 9.77
N VAL A 225 13.39 9.26 9.51
CA VAL A 225 14.48 9.79 10.32
C VAL A 225 14.50 11.32 10.28
N GLY A 226 14.40 11.92 9.09
CA GLY A 226 14.41 13.37 8.89
C GLY A 226 13.23 14.05 9.57
N VAL A 227 12.01 13.56 9.33
CA VAL A 227 10.79 14.07 9.96
C VAL A 227 10.83 13.86 11.48
N SER A 228 11.27 12.70 11.97
CA SER A 228 11.44 12.47 13.41
C SER A 228 12.42 13.47 14.04
N THR A 229 13.53 13.74 13.36
CA THR A 229 14.53 14.72 13.81
C THR A 229 13.92 16.11 13.85
N PHE A 230 13.19 16.49 12.80
CA PHE A 230 12.48 17.76 12.72
C PHE A 230 11.45 17.92 13.84
N VAL A 231 10.61 16.90 14.11
CA VAL A 231 9.66 16.92 15.23
C VAL A 231 10.39 17.05 16.56
N GLY A 232 11.51 16.34 16.77
CA GLY A 232 12.31 16.49 17.98
C GLY A 232 12.92 17.89 18.15
N VAL A 233 13.29 18.56 17.05
CA VAL A 233 13.74 19.96 17.07
C VAL A 233 12.59 20.90 17.40
N MET A 234 11.42 20.72 16.79
CA MET A 234 10.21 21.49 17.08
C MET A 234 9.80 21.38 18.55
N ASP A 235 9.87 20.16 19.10
CA ASP A 235 9.60 19.89 20.52
C ASP A 235 10.58 20.64 21.43
N LYS A 236 11.88 20.52 21.18
CA LYS A 236 12.90 21.26 21.95
C LYS A 236 12.77 22.78 21.85
N MET A 237 12.25 23.30 20.75
CA MET A 237 11.99 24.73 20.56
C MET A 237 10.72 25.23 21.26
N GLY A 238 9.94 24.33 21.87
CA GLY A 238 8.64 24.66 22.48
C GLY A 238 7.53 24.89 21.45
N THR A 239 7.74 24.51 20.18
CA THR A 239 6.73 24.65 19.12
C THR A 239 5.52 23.76 19.40
N ILE A 240 5.72 22.58 19.99
CA ILE A 240 4.64 21.65 20.36
C ILE A 240 3.71 22.30 21.39
N ASP A 241 4.29 22.89 22.45
CA ASP A 241 3.54 23.65 23.45
C ASP A 241 2.83 24.86 22.82
N PHE A 242 3.55 25.64 22.00
CA PHE A 242 2.97 26.80 21.32
C PHE A 242 1.76 26.43 20.45
N VAL A 243 1.88 25.36 19.65
CA VAL A 243 0.78 24.86 18.81
C VAL A 243 -0.36 24.34 19.68
N GLY A 244 -0.08 23.57 20.74
CA GLY A 244 -1.10 23.09 21.68
C GLY A 244 -1.93 24.23 22.28
N HIS A 245 -1.29 25.31 22.74
CA HIS A 245 -1.98 26.50 23.24
C HIS A 245 -2.69 27.29 22.14
N SER A 246 -2.14 27.32 20.92
CA SER A 246 -2.77 28.00 19.76
C SER A 246 -3.99 27.24 19.23
N VAL A 247 -4.00 25.90 19.34
CA VAL A 247 -5.15 25.04 19.00
C VAL A 247 -6.34 25.31 19.92
N ALA A 248 -6.11 25.72 21.17
CA ALA A 248 -7.17 26.18 22.06
C ALA A 248 -7.88 27.45 21.53
N GLY A 249 -7.27 28.19 20.60
CA GLY A 249 -7.88 29.30 19.87
C GLY A 249 -8.40 28.96 18.47
N LEU A 250 -8.22 27.72 17.98
CA LEU A 250 -8.78 27.29 16.70
C LEU A 250 -10.30 27.15 16.80
N THR A 251 -10.98 27.60 15.74
CA THR A 251 -12.45 27.62 15.69
C THR A 251 -13.07 26.21 15.64
N SER A 252 -12.31 25.18 15.22
CA SER A 252 -12.72 23.76 15.31
C SER A 252 -11.54 22.78 15.08
N PRO A 253 -11.11 22.02 16.10
CA PRO A 253 -10.14 20.92 15.94
C PRO A 253 -10.55 19.86 14.92
N LEU A 254 -11.85 19.59 14.80
CA LEU A 254 -12.38 18.63 13.82
C LEU A 254 -12.07 19.09 12.38
N MET A 255 -12.12 20.39 12.11
CA MET A 255 -11.78 20.92 10.78
C MET A 255 -10.30 20.76 10.46
N ALA A 256 -9.41 20.93 11.44
CA ALA A 256 -7.98 20.68 11.26
C ALA A 256 -7.73 19.20 10.91
N ALA A 257 -8.40 18.28 11.60
CA ALA A 257 -8.33 16.85 11.28
C ALA A 257 -8.79 16.55 9.84
N LEU A 258 -9.90 17.17 9.40
CA LEU A 258 -10.41 17.02 8.03
C LEU A 258 -9.42 17.55 6.99
N LEU A 259 -8.85 18.74 7.22
CA LEU A 259 -7.86 19.34 6.32
C LEU A 259 -6.62 18.46 6.19
N LEU A 260 -6.12 17.88 7.29
CA LEU A 260 -5.01 16.94 7.24
C LEU A 260 -5.36 15.69 6.43
N CYS A 261 -6.58 15.16 6.55
CA CYS A 261 -7.03 14.02 5.73
C CYS A 261 -7.06 14.39 4.24
N PHE A 262 -7.48 15.60 3.89
CA PHE A 262 -7.45 16.10 2.52
C PHE A 262 -6.03 16.27 1.99
N VAL A 263 -5.12 16.82 2.79
CA VAL A 263 -3.70 16.95 2.41
C VAL A 263 -3.11 15.55 2.17
N GLY A 264 -3.40 14.60 3.06
CA GLY A 264 -3.01 13.20 2.89
C GLY A 264 -3.53 12.60 1.58
N ALA A 265 -4.82 12.74 1.31
CA ALA A 265 -5.46 12.21 0.11
C ALA A 265 -4.95 12.86 -1.19
N VAL A 266 -4.80 14.18 -1.22
CA VAL A 266 -4.35 14.89 -2.43
C VAL A 266 -2.89 14.60 -2.71
N VAL A 267 -2.01 14.72 -1.71
CA VAL A 267 -0.58 14.47 -1.90
C VAL A 267 -0.35 13.01 -2.29
N SER A 268 -1.02 12.08 -1.62
CA SER A 268 -0.83 10.66 -1.89
C SER A 268 -1.38 10.20 -3.24
N ALA A 269 -2.40 10.85 -3.79
CA ALA A 269 -2.90 10.54 -5.13
C ALA A 269 -1.85 10.70 -6.25
N PHE A 270 -0.78 11.46 -5.98
CA PHE A 270 0.31 11.75 -6.93
C PHE A 270 1.70 11.37 -6.41
N ALA A 271 1.84 11.02 -5.12
CA ALA A 271 3.10 10.80 -4.45
C ALA A 271 3.12 9.45 -3.72
N SER A 272 4.13 9.25 -2.88
CA SER A 272 4.27 8.03 -2.09
C SER A 272 3.34 8.02 -0.87
N SER A 273 2.45 7.02 -0.80
CA SER A 273 1.58 6.74 0.34
C SER A 273 2.39 6.52 1.64
N THR A 274 3.53 5.82 1.57
CA THR A 274 4.42 5.62 2.74
C THR A 274 5.00 6.94 3.22
N ALA A 275 5.41 7.81 2.31
CA ALA A 275 6.00 9.11 2.63
C ALA A 275 4.98 10.05 3.27
N VAL A 276 3.75 10.02 2.78
CA VAL A 276 2.63 10.80 3.33
C VAL A 276 2.35 10.37 4.77
N LEU A 277 2.24 9.07 5.05
CA LEU A 277 2.08 8.58 6.44
C LEU A 277 3.29 8.94 7.31
N GLY A 278 4.49 8.76 6.75
CA GLY A 278 5.78 9.05 7.38
C GLY A 278 5.95 10.50 7.82
N SER A 279 5.32 11.43 7.10
CA SER A 279 5.42 12.87 7.32
C SER A 279 4.21 13.46 8.02
N LEU A 280 2.99 13.12 7.63
CA LEU A 280 1.79 13.76 8.17
C LEU A 280 1.45 13.33 9.59
N ILE A 281 1.72 12.08 9.98
CA ILE A 281 1.44 11.62 11.34
C ILE A 281 2.28 12.41 12.37
N PRO A 282 3.63 12.53 12.22
CA PRO A 282 4.42 13.36 13.12
C PRO A 282 4.00 14.83 13.14
N LEU A 283 3.61 15.39 11.98
CA LEU A 283 3.10 16.77 11.91
C LEU A 283 1.78 16.96 12.67
N ALA A 284 0.96 15.91 12.78
CA ALA A 284 -0.29 15.94 13.53
C ALA A 284 -0.09 15.74 15.05
N VAL A 285 1.08 15.31 15.52
CA VAL A 285 1.35 15.04 16.95
C VAL A 285 1.01 16.23 17.87
N PRO A 286 1.49 17.46 17.63
CA PRO A 286 1.14 18.60 18.48
C PRO A 286 -0.36 18.88 18.54
N PHE A 287 -1.08 18.54 17.47
CA PHE A 287 -2.54 18.66 17.41
C PHE A 287 -3.26 17.55 18.20
N LEU A 288 -2.73 16.33 18.21
CA LEU A 288 -3.34 15.15 18.85
C LEU A 288 -3.01 15.00 20.34
N GLN A 289 -1.95 15.64 20.81
CA GLN A 289 -1.56 15.62 22.22
C GLN A 289 -2.33 16.64 23.08
N GLY A 290 -2.94 17.67 22.46
CA GLY A 290 -3.78 18.63 23.18
C GLY A 290 -5.16 18.06 23.53
N ASP A 291 -5.88 18.73 24.43
CA ASP A 291 -7.28 18.44 24.82
C ASP A 291 -8.31 18.76 23.70
N ALA A 292 -7.91 18.61 22.44
CA ALA A 292 -8.62 19.10 21.26
C ALA A 292 -9.90 18.30 20.92
N GLY A 293 -10.29 17.34 21.76
CA GLY A 293 -11.51 16.53 21.58
C GLY A 293 -11.46 15.54 20.41
N VAL A 294 -10.28 15.31 19.82
CA VAL A 294 -10.08 14.37 18.71
C VAL A 294 -9.36 13.12 19.20
N SER A 295 -9.99 11.95 19.00
CA SER A 295 -9.36 10.67 19.30
C SER A 295 -8.14 10.45 18.40
N ALA A 296 -6.95 10.30 19.00
CA ALA A 296 -5.73 9.98 18.26
C ALA A 296 -5.89 8.70 17.45
N ILE A 297 -6.47 7.65 18.03
CA ILE A 297 -6.71 6.37 17.33
C ILE A 297 -7.63 6.57 16.12
N GLY A 298 -8.73 7.31 16.31
CA GLY A 298 -9.70 7.59 15.25
C GLY A 298 -9.12 8.45 14.12
N PHE A 299 -8.36 9.48 14.47
CA PHE A 299 -7.65 10.31 13.50
C PHE A 299 -6.60 9.53 12.72
N ILE A 300 -5.79 8.69 13.38
CA ILE A 300 -4.79 7.86 12.69
C ILE A 300 -5.47 6.87 11.74
N ALA A 301 -6.60 6.27 12.13
CA ALA A 301 -7.40 5.44 11.24
C ALA A 301 -7.94 6.22 10.04
N ALA A 302 -8.52 7.41 10.24
CA ALA A 302 -8.99 8.28 9.17
C ALA A 302 -7.84 8.69 8.23
N MET A 303 -6.69 9.07 8.77
CA MET A 303 -5.50 9.45 8.02
C MET A 303 -5.00 8.29 7.16
N ALA A 304 -4.82 7.12 7.78
CA ALA A 304 -4.40 5.88 7.14
C ALA A 304 -5.25 5.55 5.91
N VAL A 305 -6.57 5.62 6.05
CA VAL A 305 -7.49 5.33 4.96
C VAL A 305 -7.48 6.44 3.91
N SER A 306 -7.59 7.71 4.32
CA SER A 306 -7.65 8.85 3.39
C SER A 306 -6.40 8.98 2.52
N SER A 307 -5.22 8.69 3.07
CA SER A 307 -3.96 8.78 2.33
C SER A 307 -3.73 7.58 1.40
N THR A 308 -4.29 6.41 1.66
CA THR A 308 -3.98 5.21 0.84
C THR A 308 -5.08 4.85 -0.13
N ILE A 309 -6.35 5.13 0.18
CA ILE A 309 -7.48 4.77 -0.68
C ILE A 309 -7.40 5.44 -2.08
N VAL A 310 -6.70 6.55 -2.16
CA VAL A 310 -6.43 7.33 -3.37
C VAL A 310 -5.41 6.70 -4.31
N ASP A 311 -4.69 5.63 -3.93
CA ASP A 311 -3.76 4.95 -4.85
C ASP A 311 -4.45 4.25 -6.03
N VAL A 312 -5.76 4.43 -6.19
CA VAL A 312 -6.51 4.08 -7.42
C VAL A 312 -6.28 5.07 -8.56
N SER A 313 -5.71 6.25 -8.25
CA SER A 313 -5.30 7.28 -9.21
C SER A 313 -4.39 6.72 -10.30
N PRO A 314 -4.56 7.06 -11.59
CA PRO A 314 -3.65 6.61 -12.65
C PRO A 314 -2.24 7.20 -12.53
N PHE A 315 -2.03 8.15 -11.62
CA PHE A 315 -0.72 8.74 -11.32
C PHE A 315 0.00 8.05 -10.17
N SER A 316 -0.71 7.26 -9.36
CA SER A 316 -0.10 6.44 -8.32
C SER A 316 0.53 5.18 -8.92
N THR A 317 1.42 4.56 -8.17
CA THR A 317 2.06 3.30 -8.59
C THR A 317 1.04 2.17 -8.80
N ASN A 318 0.08 2.01 -7.89
CA ASN A 318 -0.93 0.95 -8.00
C ASN A 318 -1.86 1.18 -9.21
N GLY A 319 -2.36 2.40 -9.42
CA GLY A 319 -3.25 2.71 -10.53
C GLY A 319 -2.53 2.67 -11.89
N ALA A 320 -1.26 3.10 -11.96
CA ALA A 320 -0.43 2.97 -13.16
C ALA A 320 -0.20 1.50 -13.54
N LEU A 321 0.04 0.62 -12.57
CA LEU A 321 0.20 -0.82 -12.82
C LEU A 321 -1.08 -1.46 -13.37
N VAL A 322 -2.25 -1.06 -12.85
CA VAL A 322 -3.54 -1.52 -13.37
C VAL A 322 -3.79 -1.00 -14.79
N LEU A 323 -3.52 0.29 -15.05
CA LEU A 323 -3.62 0.89 -16.37
C LEU A 323 -2.71 0.23 -17.41
N ALA A 324 -1.46 -0.06 -17.03
CA ALA A 324 -0.49 -0.74 -17.90
C ALA A 324 -0.99 -2.12 -18.35
N ASN A 325 -1.75 -2.81 -17.48
CA ASN A 325 -2.30 -4.14 -17.72
C ASN A 325 -3.73 -4.14 -18.30
N ALA A 326 -4.25 -2.99 -18.72
CA ALA A 326 -5.57 -2.88 -19.34
C ALA A 326 -5.71 -3.85 -20.53
N LYS A 327 -6.76 -4.66 -20.52
CA LYS A 327 -7.10 -5.64 -21.56
C LYS A 327 -8.59 -5.56 -21.89
N GLY A 328 -8.92 -5.64 -23.17
CA GLY A 328 -10.30 -5.60 -23.65
C GLY A 328 -11.00 -4.24 -23.50
N ILE A 329 -10.23 -3.17 -23.27
CA ILE A 329 -10.72 -1.78 -23.22
C ILE A 329 -9.66 -0.85 -23.82
N ASP A 330 -10.12 0.23 -24.44
CA ASP A 330 -9.25 1.31 -24.92
C ASP A 330 -8.49 1.96 -23.74
N ARG A 331 -7.19 2.20 -23.92
CA ARG A 331 -6.32 2.71 -22.85
C ARG A 331 -6.68 4.14 -22.44
N ASP A 332 -7.07 5.00 -23.37
CA ASP A 332 -7.42 6.40 -23.06
C ASP A 332 -8.75 6.47 -22.31
N VAL A 333 -9.71 5.62 -22.69
CA VAL A 333 -10.98 5.48 -21.97
C VAL A 333 -10.73 4.98 -20.55
N PHE A 334 -9.88 3.95 -20.39
CA PHE A 334 -9.57 3.38 -19.09
C PHE A 334 -8.82 4.37 -18.19
N PHE A 335 -7.86 5.11 -18.74
CA PHE A 335 -7.18 6.20 -18.04
C PHE A 335 -8.16 7.27 -17.54
N ARG A 336 -9.08 7.74 -18.40
CA ARG A 336 -10.10 8.72 -18.01
C ARG A 336 -11.02 8.21 -16.91
N GLN A 337 -11.40 6.93 -16.96
CA GLN A 337 -12.21 6.30 -15.92
C GLN A 337 -11.47 6.26 -14.57
N LEU A 338 -10.20 5.86 -14.56
CA LEU A 338 -9.36 5.87 -13.35
C LEU A 338 -9.18 7.30 -12.83
N LEU A 339 -8.98 8.28 -13.71
CA LEU A 339 -8.81 9.69 -13.33
C LEU A 339 -10.08 10.23 -12.65
N VAL A 340 -11.25 10.00 -13.25
CA VAL A 340 -12.54 10.43 -12.69
C VAL A 340 -12.79 9.75 -11.34
N TYR A 341 -12.56 8.44 -11.27
CA TYR A 341 -12.73 7.68 -10.03
C TYR A 341 -11.77 8.16 -8.93
N GLY A 342 -10.49 8.33 -9.25
CA GLY A 342 -9.48 8.85 -8.34
C GLY A 342 -9.87 10.23 -7.80
N ALA A 343 -10.29 11.16 -8.67
CA ALA A 343 -10.74 12.48 -8.25
C ALA A 343 -11.95 12.42 -7.29
N ILE A 344 -12.92 11.54 -7.56
CA ILE A 344 -14.07 11.33 -6.67
C ILE A 344 -13.61 10.80 -5.31
N VAL A 345 -12.76 9.78 -5.29
CA VAL A 345 -12.25 9.18 -4.05
C VAL A 345 -11.44 10.19 -3.24
N THR A 346 -10.55 10.96 -3.87
CA THR A 346 -9.77 12.03 -3.21
C THR A 346 -10.65 13.09 -2.58
N LEU A 347 -11.81 13.40 -3.16
CA LEU A 347 -12.74 14.40 -2.62
C LEU A 347 -13.67 13.83 -1.54
N VAL A 348 -14.19 12.62 -1.75
CA VAL A 348 -15.24 12.03 -0.91
C VAL A 348 -14.68 11.25 0.26
N ALA A 349 -13.62 10.46 0.05
CA ALA A 349 -13.11 9.57 1.08
C ALA A 349 -12.65 10.31 2.35
N PRO A 350 -11.90 11.43 2.30
CA PRO A 350 -11.51 12.19 3.48
C PRO A 350 -12.70 12.61 4.33
N VAL A 351 -13.78 13.11 3.70
CA VAL A 351 -15.00 13.54 4.39
C VAL A 351 -15.68 12.36 5.07
N VAL A 352 -15.81 11.23 4.37
CA VAL A 352 -16.48 10.03 4.90
C VAL A 352 -15.70 9.45 6.07
N VAL A 353 -14.38 9.26 5.95
CA VAL A 353 -13.58 8.66 7.03
C VAL A 353 -13.41 9.61 8.21
N TRP A 354 -13.36 10.92 7.96
CA TRP A 354 -13.41 11.92 9.03
C TRP A 354 -14.72 11.84 9.81
N LEU A 355 -15.87 11.81 9.12
CA LEU A 355 -17.16 11.63 9.81
C LEU A 355 -17.20 10.34 10.63
N LEU A 356 -16.72 9.23 10.06
CA LEU A 356 -16.81 7.91 10.70
C LEU A 356 -15.88 7.70 11.89
N PHE A 357 -14.66 8.24 11.84
CA PHE A 357 -13.63 7.92 12.85
C PHE A 357 -13.21 9.12 13.70
N VAL A 358 -13.57 10.34 13.32
CA VAL A 358 -13.18 11.56 14.04
C VAL A 358 -14.38 12.24 14.68
N VAL A 359 -15.55 12.22 14.02
CA VAL A 359 -16.76 12.91 14.51
C VAL A 359 -17.68 11.98 15.31
N LEU A 360 -17.89 10.75 14.84
CA LEU A 360 -18.74 9.74 15.48
C LEU A 360 -17.98 8.92 16.53
#